data_AF-A0A8C6UR95-F1
#
_entry.id   AF-A0A8C6UR95-F1
#
_cell.length_a   1.000
_cell.length_b   1.000
_cell.length_c   1.000
_cell.angle_alpha   90.00
_cell.angle_beta   90.00
_cell.angle_gamma   90.00
#
_symmetry.space_group_name_H-M   'P 1'
#
loop_
_entity.id
_entity.type
_entity.pdbx_description
1 polymer ?
#
loop_
_entity_poly.entity_id
_entity_poly.type
_entity_poly.pdbx_seq_one_letter_code
_entity_poly.pdbx_strand_id
1 'polypeptide(L)'
;MADRTVLHLLILALLCSLFVDRAGGACAEVDSDTEAVAGKGFKLGCISCKRRSEVEGTASVEWYFRAKGEADFVHIYSYTEYRGTVEHDDFMDRIDWKGSKRSNDIQDASIYLLNVTFNDSGTYRCFFNRILSYDNNYEYNDIISKVVHLTVVAKANRGTASIVSEVMMYVSIIGLQVWLLIEMIYCYRKIAAAGEEALREAANAEYLAIASESKDNCAGVQVGE
;
A
#
# COMPACT_ATOMS: atom_id res chain seq x y z
N MET A 1 30.48 25.48 30.46
CA MET A 1 30.65 24.04 30.15
C MET A 1 29.53 23.49 29.26
N ALA A 2 28.29 23.96 29.40
CA ALA A 2 27.14 23.55 28.57
C ALA A 2 27.21 23.95 27.07
N ASP A 3 27.96 25.00 26.73
CA ASP A 3 28.03 25.55 25.36
C ASP A 3 28.83 24.66 24.38
N ARG A 4 29.93 24.06 24.87
CA ARG A 4 30.78 23.14 24.07
C ARG A 4 30.08 21.83 23.73
N THR A 5 29.24 21.32 24.63
CA THR A 5 28.48 20.08 24.42
C THR A 5 27.37 20.28 23.39
N VAL A 6 26.71 21.43 23.40
CA VAL A 6 25.67 21.77 22.41
C VAL A 6 26.29 21.95 21.01
N LEU A 7 27.45 22.61 20.93
CA LEU A 7 28.19 22.76 19.68
C LEU A 7 28.64 21.40 19.10
N HIS A 8 29.15 20.49 19.95
CA HIS A 8 29.52 19.14 19.50
C HIS A 8 28.33 18.31 19.02
N LEU A 9 27.18 18.40 19.70
CA LEU A 9 25.94 17.76 19.27
C LEU A 9 25.42 18.31 17.93
N LEU A 10 25.51 19.63 17.73
CA LEU A 10 25.15 20.27 16.46
C LEU A 10 26.08 19.87 15.32
N ILE A 11 27.39 19.80 15.56
CA ILE A 11 28.38 19.35 14.57
C ILE A 11 28.16 17.86 14.21
N LEU A 12 27.86 17.02 15.21
CA LEU A 12 27.58 15.60 14.98
C LEU A 12 26.28 15.42 14.16
N ALA A 13 25.24 16.20 14.45
CA ALA A 13 24.00 16.20 13.68
C ALA A 13 24.21 16.69 12.24
N LEU A 14 25.03 17.73 12.05
CA LEU A 14 25.40 18.23 10.71
C LEU A 14 26.19 17.19 9.92
N LEU A 15 27.19 16.55 10.55
CA LEU A 15 27.94 15.45 9.94
C LEU A 15 27.01 14.28 9.58
N CYS A 16 26.13 13.85 10.48
CA CYS A 16 25.16 12.80 10.18
C CYS A 16 24.24 13.15 9.00
N SER A 17 23.83 14.41 8.84
CA SER A 17 23.03 14.85 7.69
C SER A 17 23.81 14.89 6.37
N LEU A 18 25.14 15.05 6.42
CA LEU A 18 26.02 14.99 5.25
C LEU A 18 26.38 13.55 4.83
N PHE A 19 26.28 12.59 5.76
CA PHE A 19 26.46 11.14 5.51
C PHE A 19 25.16 10.40 5.21
N VAL A 20 24.03 11.10 5.07
CA VAL A 20 22.86 10.49 4.44
C VAL A 20 23.20 10.37 2.95
N ASP A 21 23.90 9.29 2.59
CA ASP A 21 23.95 8.82 1.22
C ASP A 21 22.52 8.84 0.72
N ARG A 22 22.29 9.59 -0.36
CA ARG A 22 21.01 9.57 -1.06
C ARG A 22 20.75 8.12 -1.40
N ALA A 23 19.88 7.46 -0.63
CA ALA A 23 19.41 6.14 -0.96
C ALA A 23 18.90 6.22 -2.40
N GLY A 24 19.62 5.60 -3.32
CA GLY A 24 19.22 5.57 -4.72
C GLY A 24 17.84 4.95 -4.82
N GLY A 25 17.00 5.50 -5.69
CA GLY A 25 15.72 4.85 -6.00
C GLY A 25 15.99 3.44 -6.52
N ALA A 26 15.35 2.43 -5.92
CA ALA A 26 15.36 1.08 -6.45
C ALA A 26 14.33 0.97 -7.59
N CYS A 27 14.65 0.19 -8.63
CA CYS A 27 13.69 -0.17 -9.66
C CYS A 27 12.89 -1.39 -9.20
N ALA A 28 11.56 -1.34 -9.33
CA ALA A 28 10.68 -2.46 -9.06
C ALA A 28 9.80 -2.71 -10.29
N GLU A 29 9.76 -3.96 -10.74
CA GLU A 29 8.86 -4.36 -11.82
C GLU A 29 7.45 -4.54 -11.25
N VAL A 30 6.49 -3.79 -11.81
CA VAL A 30 5.08 -3.85 -11.44
C VAL A 30 4.28 -4.11 -12.71
N ASP A 31 3.37 -5.08 -12.63
CA ASP A 31 2.47 -5.39 -13.73
C ASP A 31 1.46 -4.25 -13.95
N SER A 32 1.10 -4.03 -15.21
CA SER A 32 0.09 -3.05 -15.57
C SER A 32 -1.31 -3.50 -15.16
N ASP A 33 -2.19 -2.53 -14.91
CA ASP A 33 -3.62 -2.77 -14.84
C ASP A 33 -4.12 -3.41 -16.15
N THR A 34 -5.17 -4.22 -16.04
CA THR A 34 -5.73 -5.02 -17.15
C THR A 34 -7.11 -4.57 -17.60
N GLU A 35 -7.77 -3.68 -16.85
CA GLU A 35 -9.11 -3.19 -17.15
C GLU A 35 -9.12 -1.68 -17.43
N ALA A 36 -9.54 -1.30 -18.63
CA ALA A 36 -9.70 0.10 -19.04
C ALA A 36 -11.18 0.46 -19.22
N VAL A 37 -11.52 1.72 -18.98
CA VAL A 37 -12.89 2.23 -19.19
C VAL A 37 -13.02 2.87 -20.56
N ALA A 38 -14.03 2.48 -21.33
CA ALA A 38 -14.33 3.08 -22.62
C ALA A 38 -14.52 4.61 -22.51
N GLY A 39 -13.98 5.36 -23.47
CA GLY A 39 -14.01 6.82 -23.54
C GLY A 39 -13.06 7.56 -22.60
N LYS A 40 -12.29 6.84 -21.75
CA LYS A 40 -11.28 7.43 -20.87
C LYS A 40 -9.87 7.14 -21.38
N GLY A 41 -8.88 7.85 -20.85
CA GLY A 41 -7.48 7.54 -21.06
C GLY A 41 -7.00 6.45 -20.09
N PHE A 42 -6.08 5.61 -20.55
CA PHE A 42 -5.55 4.48 -19.79
C PHE A 42 -4.02 4.41 -19.90
N LYS A 43 -3.34 4.09 -18.79
CA LYS A 43 -1.89 3.92 -18.77
C LYS A 43 -1.56 2.44 -18.92
N LEU A 44 -0.92 2.07 -20.01
CA LEU A 44 -0.30 0.76 -20.18
C LEU A 44 1.09 0.81 -19.56
N GLY A 45 1.23 0.15 -18.40
CA GLY A 45 2.50 0.02 -17.71
C GLY A 45 3.40 -1.03 -18.36
N CYS A 46 4.66 -0.70 -18.59
CA CYS A 46 5.65 -1.70 -18.97
C CYS A 46 6.99 -1.33 -18.36
N ILE A 47 7.41 -2.06 -17.34
CA ILE A 47 8.64 -1.79 -16.61
C ILE A 47 9.56 -3.01 -16.76
N SER A 48 10.80 -2.77 -17.16
CA SER A 48 11.85 -3.76 -17.15
C SER A 48 13.09 -3.18 -16.46
N CYS A 49 13.36 -3.68 -15.26
CA CYS A 49 14.50 -3.24 -14.48
C CYS A 49 15.78 -3.92 -14.98
N LYS A 50 16.88 -3.19 -14.99
CA LYS A 50 18.20 -3.82 -15.17
C LYS A 50 18.48 -4.70 -13.96
N ARG A 51 19.12 -5.84 -14.17
CA ARG A 51 19.60 -6.70 -13.07
C ARG A 51 20.58 -5.96 -12.14
N ARG A 52 21.32 -5.01 -12.71
CA ARG A 52 22.38 -4.26 -12.05
C ARG A 52 22.23 -2.79 -12.47
N SER A 53 21.92 -1.91 -11.52
CA SER A 53 21.54 -0.52 -11.81
C SER A 53 22.71 0.34 -12.29
N GLU A 54 23.92 0.03 -11.83
CA GLU A 54 25.15 0.79 -12.11
C GLU A 54 25.70 0.62 -13.52
N VAL A 55 25.30 -0.44 -14.24
CA VAL A 55 25.77 -0.69 -15.61
C VAL A 55 25.08 0.28 -16.55
N GLU A 56 25.86 1.08 -17.29
CA GLU A 56 25.31 2.00 -18.28
C GLU A 56 24.65 1.23 -19.42
N GLY A 57 23.53 1.75 -19.91
CA GLY A 57 22.81 1.12 -20.99
C GLY A 57 21.99 2.11 -21.80
N THR A 58 21.76 1.77 -23.06
CA THR A 58 20.82 2.45 -23.93
C THR A 58 19.74 1.45 -24.32
N ALA A 59 18.48 1.88 -24.34
CA ALA A 59 17.37 1.03 -24.71
C ALA A 59 16.48 1.70 -25.76
N SER A 60 15.99 0.89 -26.70
CA SER A 60 14.88 1.22 -27.58
C SER A 60 13.68 0.37 -27.20
N VAL A 61 12.48 0.93 -27.36
CA VAL A 61 11.24 0.27 -27.01
C VAL A 61 10.35 0.16 -28.23
N GLU A 62 9.79 -1.03 -28.44
CA GLU A 62 8.77 -1.28 -29.46
C GLU A 62 7.51 -1.85 -28.80
N TRP A 63 6.36 -1.37 -29.23
CA TRP A 63 5.06 -1.85 -28.78
C TRP A 63 4.33 -2.51 -29.93
N TYR A 64 3.80 -3.69 -29.65
CA TYR A 64 2.99 -4.47 -30.55
C TYR A 64 1.61 -4.73 -29.94
N PHE A 65 0.60 -4.75 -30.78
CA PHE A 65 -0.78 -5.01 -30.41
C PHE A 65 -1.33 -6.19 -31.19
N ARG A 66 -2.12 -7.02 -30.51
CA ARG A 66 -2.92 -8.07 -31.11
C ARG A 66 -4.35 -7.91 -30.62
N ALA A 67 -5.28 -7.65 -31.53
CA ALA A 67 -6.69 -7.56 -31.19
C ALA A 67 -7.25 -8.91 -30.71
N LYS A 68 -8.32 -8.87 -29.91
CA LYS A 68 -8.98 -10.08 -29.44
C LYS A 68 -9.61 -10.86 -30.61
N GLY A 69 -9.05 -12.02 -30.93
CA GLY A 69 -9.53 -12.90 -32.00
C GLY A 69 -8.63 -12.92 -33.24
N GLU A 70 -7.60 -12.05 -33.29
CA GLU A 70 -6.58 -12.06 -34.34
C GLU A 70 -5.37 -12.90 -33.95
N ALA A 71 -4.66 -13.42 -34.96
CA ALA A 71 -3.49 -14.28 -34.77
C ALA A 71 -2.18 -13.47 -34.67
N ASP A 72 -2.08 -12.37 -35.39
CA ASP A 72 -0.80 -11.68 -35.59
C ASP A 72 -0.66 -10.44 -34.71
N PHE A 73 0.59 -10.06 -34.45
CA PHE A 73 0.93 -8.83 -33.75
C PHE A 73 1.24 -7.74 -34.77
N VAL A 74 0.69 -6.54 -34.57
CA VAL A 74 0.92 -5.36 -35.38
C VAL A 74 1.80 -4.38 -34.59
N HIS A 75 2.80 -3.81 -35.24
CA HIS A 75 3.66 -2.80 -34.63
C HIS A 75 2.88 -1.48 -34.52
N ILE A 76 2.75 -0.94 -33.29
CA ILE A 76 1.91 0.24 -33.03
C ILE A 76 2.71 1.48 -32.64
N TYR A 77 3.85 1.31 -31.97
CA TYR A 77 4.62 2.44 -31.45
C TYR A 77 6.08 2.06 -31.21
N SER A 78 6.99 2.93 -31.64
CA SER A 78 8.43 2.82 -31.43
C SER A 78 8.95 4.03 -30.65
N TYR A 79 9.89 3.82 -29.74
CA TYR A 79 10.56 4.89 -29.01
C TYR A 79 12.07 4.66 -28.95
N THR A 80 12.79 5.57 -29.60
CA THR A 80 14.25 5.53 -29.74
C THR A 80 14.80 6.96 -29.69
N GLU A 81 15.92 7.17 -29.00
CA GLU A 81 16.62 8.47 -28.94
C GLU A 81 15.71 9.67 -28.61
N TYR A 82 14.89 9.53 -27.56
CA TYR A 82 13.94 10.55 -27.10
C TYR A 82 12.79 10.89 -28.06
N ARG A 83 12.61 10.13 -29.14
CA ARG A 83 11.54 10.32 -30.12
C ARG A 83 10.63 9.11 -30.15
N GLY A 84 9.33 9.37 -30.06
CA GLY A 84 8.27 8.39 -30.25
C GLY A 84 7.67 8.50 -31.64
N THR A 85 7.49 7.37 -32.31
CA THR A 85 6.82 7.28 -33.62
C THR A 85 5.65 6.32 -33.49
N VAL A 86 4.47 6.74 -33.92
CA VAL A 86 3.30 5.88 -34.03
C VAL A 86 3.32 5.24 -35.42
N GLU A 87 3.21 3.92 -35.47
CA GLU A 87 3.41 3.13 -36.70
C GLU A 87 2.08 2.62 -37.29
N HIS A 88 1.00 2.75 -36.53
CA HIS A 88 -0.33 2.27 -36.92
C HIS A 88 -1.40 3.37 -36.84
N ASP A 89 -2.18 3.52 -37.92
CA ASP A 89 -3.14 4.61 -38.09
C ASP A 89 -4.22 4.64 -36.98
N ASP A 90 -4.72 3.48 -36.53
CA ASP A 90 -5.74 3.42 -35.47
C ASP A 90 -5.27 3.99 -34.12
N PHE A 91 -3.95 4.08 -33.92
CA PHE A 91 -3.32 4.59 -32.71
C PHE A 91 -2.75 6.00 -32.88
N MET A 92 -2.86 6.58 -34.08
CA MET A 92 -2.37 7.91 -34.41
C MET A 92 -3.04 8.96 -33.53
N ASP A 93 -2.26 9.91 -33.02
CA ASP A 93 -2.68 10.98 -32.10
C ASP A 93 -3.34 10.52 -30.79
N ARG A 94 -3.28 9.21 -30.46
CA ARG A 94 -3.89 8.64 -29.25
C ARG A 94 -2.85 8.14 -28.24
N ILE A 95 -1.61 7.89 -28.65
CA ILE A 95 -0.54 7.41 -27.77
C ILE A 95 0.31 8.58 -27.29
N ASP A 96 0.49 8.69 -25.97
CA ASP A 96 1.45 9.60 -25.34
C ASP A 96 2.47 8.81 -24.51
N TRP A 97 3.74 9.20 -24.60
CA TRP A 97 4.83 8.57 -23.83
C TRP A 97 4.80 9.02 -22.37
N LYS A 98 4.69 8.06 -21.44
CA LYS A 98 4.75 8.29 -20.00
C LYS A 98 5.92 7.57 -19.31
N GLY A 99 6.80 6.91 -20.08
CA GLY A 99 7.99 6.25 -19.59
C GLY A 99 9.13 7.21 -19.24
N SER A 100 10.35 6.67 -19.12
CA SER A 100 11.58 7.42 -18.87
C SER A 100 11.84 8.44 -20.00
N LYS A 101 11.93 9.75 -19.65
CA LYS A 101 12.09 10.85 -20.63
C LYS A 101 13.47 11.51 -20.64
N ARG A 102 14.26 11.32 -19.58
CA ARG A 102 15.49 12.09 -19.31
C ARG A 102 16.77 11.30 -19.50
N SER A 103 16.67 10.04 -19.90
CA SER A 103 17.80 9.13 -20.09
C SER A 103 17.54 8.21 -21.28
N ASN A 104 18.63 7.83 -21.97
CA ASN A 104 18.63 6.76 -22.96
C ASN A 104 18.54 5.37 -22.30
N ASP A 105 18.87 5.28 -21.01
CA ASP A 105 18.60 4.10 -20.18
C ASP A 105 17.12 4.07 -19.82
N ILE A 106 16.32 3.39 -20.65
CA ILE A 106 14.88 3.23 -20.46
C ILE A 106 14.63 1.97 -19.63
N GLN A 107 14.01 2.17 -18.46
CA GLN A 107 13.53 1.10 -17.59
C GLN A 107 12.00 1.11 -17.46
N ASP A 108 11.37 2.29 -17.54
CA ASP A 108 9.93 2.43 -17.65
C ASP A 108 9.55 2.81 -19.08
N ALA A 109 8.82 1.94 -19.75
CA ALA A 109 8.34 2.08 -21.11
C ALA A 109 6.82 2.31 -21.20
N SER A 110 6.23 2.86 -20.14
CA SER A 110 4.79 3.08 -20.07
C SER A 110 4.28 4.04 -21.15
N ILE A 111 3.19 3.66 -21.80
CA ILE A 111 2.45 4.52 -22.74
C ILE A 111 1.06 4.86 -22.18
N TYR A 112 0.52 5.99 -22.59
CA TYR A 112 -0.82 6.43 -22.24
C TYR A 112 -1.69 6.44 -23.49
N LEU A 113 -2.73 5.62 -23.49
CA LEU A 113 -3.69 5.52 -24.59
C LEU A 113 -4.89 6.42 -24.30
N LEU A 114 -5.12 7.40 -25.16
CA LEU A 114 -6.21 8.36 -25.08
C LEU A 114 -7.47 7.81 -25.76
N ASN A 115 -8.64 8.16 -25.22
CA ASN A 115 -9.96 7.79 -25.74
C ASN A 115 -10.04 6.29 -26.06
N VAL A 116 -9.95 5.45 -25.04
CA VAL A 116 -10.00 4.00 -25.19
C VAL A 116 -11.37 3.55 -25.72
N THR A 117 -11.37 2.63 -26.68
CA THR A 117 -12.55 2.06 -27.34
C THR A 117 -12.57 0.55 -27.14
N PHE A 118 -13.71 -0.10 -27.41
CA PHE A 118 -13.79 -1.56 -27.26
C PHE A 118 -12.84 -2.34 -28.19
N ASN A 119 -12.46 -1.75 -29.32
CA ASN A 119 -11.53 -2.34 -30.29
C ASN A 119 -10.09 -2.41 -29.78
N ASP A 120 -9.74 -1.58 -28.78
CA ASP A 120 -8.43 -1.61 -28.14
C ASP A 120 -8.30 -2.80 -27.16
N SER A 121 -9.34 -3.63 -27.02
CA SER A 121 -9.27 -4.85 -26.21
C SER A 121 -8.42 -5.91 -26.90
N GLY A 122 -7.39 -6.38 -26.22
CA GLY A 122 -6.45 -7.32 -26.82
C GLY A 122 -5.22 -7.57 -25.96
N THR A 123 -4.16 -8.02 -26.62
CA THR A 123 -2.87 -8.28 -25.99
C THR A 123 -1.85 -7.29 -26.51
N TYR A 124 -1.29 -6.51 -25.61
CA TYR A 124 -0.17 -5.62 -25.87
C TYR A 124 1.13 -6.30 -25.47
N ARG A 125 2.16 -6.13 -26.27
CA ARG A 125 3.50 -6.63 -26.00
C ARG A 125 4.49 -5.50 -26.20
N CYS A 126 5.25 -5.20 -25.15
CA CYS A 126 6.39 -4.28 -25.24
C CYS A 126 7.67 -5.10 -25.34
N PHE A 127 8.59 -4.64 -26.18
CA PHE A 127 9.95 -5.13 -26.31
C PHE A 127 10.93 -4.06 -25.89
N PHE A 128 11.89 -4.44 -25.06
CA PHE A 128 13.06 -3.64 -24.74
C PHE A 128 14.23 -4.22 -25.49
N ASN A 129 14.77 -3.45 -26.45
CA ASN A 129 16.03 -3.74 -27.12
C ASN A 129 17.11 -2.92 -26.41
N ARG A 130 17.81 -3.54 -25.46
CA ARG A 130 18.77 -2.88 -24.58
C ARG A 130 20.20 -3.25 -24.93
N ILE A 131 21.07 -2.26 -25.02
CA ILE A 131 22.51 -2.42 -25.16
C ILE A 131 23.14 -1.98 -23.84
N LEU A 132 23.77 -2.92 -23.14
CA LEU A 132 24.52 -2.68 -21.90
C LEU A 132 25.99 -2.51 -22.22
N SER A 133 26.61 -1.44 -21.73
CA SER A 133 28.03 -1.15 -21.89
C SER A 133 28.78 -1.48 -20.59
N TYR A 134 29.83 -2.29 -20.70
CA TYR A 134 30.71 -2.66 -19.59
C TYR A 134 32.10 -2.00 -19.73
N ASP A 135 32.83 -1.88 -18.62
CA ASP A 135 34.13 -1.17 -18.52
C ASP A 135 35.19 -1.55 -19.57
N ASN A 136 35.11 -2.77 -20.12
CA ASN A 136 36.04 -3.26 -21.14
C ASN A 136 35.58 -2.98 -22.59
N ASN A 137 34.68 -2.01 -22.79
CA ASN A 137 33.99 -1.74 -24.07
C ASN A 137 33.26 -2.97 -24.64
N TYR A 138 32.85 -3.89 -23.75
CA TYR A 138 32.03 -5.02 -24.13
C TYR A 138 30.58 -4.57 -24.14
N GLU A 139 29.92 -4.70 -25.29
CA GLU A 139 28.49 -4.42 -25.43
C GLU A 139 27.70 -5.73 -25.41
N TYR A 140 26.69 -5.78 -24.55
CA TYR A 140 25.75 -6.89 -24.48
C TYR A 140 24.36 -6.42 -24.92
N ASN A 141 23.82 -7.09 -25.95
CA ASN A 141 22.46 -6.85 -26.41
C ASN A 141 21.51 -7.81 -25.68
N ASP A 142 20.51 -7.23 -25.01
CA ASP A 142 19.47 -7.95 -24.28
C ASP A 142 18.10 -7.55 -24.84
N ILE A 143 17.27 -8.56 -25.14
CA ILE A 143 15.93 -8.38 -25.70
C ILE A 143 14.92 -8.97 -24.73
N ILE A 144 14.16 -8.10 -24.07
CA ILE A 144 13.18 -8.49 -23.07
C ILE A 144 11.78 -8.14 -23.59
N SER A 145 10.84 -9.06 -23.45
CA SER A 145 9.44 -8.78 -23.76
C SER A 145 8.54 -8.93 -22.54
N LYS A 146 7.56 -8.03 -22.40
CA LYS A 146 6.50 -8.11 -21.39
C LYS A 146 5.15 -8.05 -22.10
N VAL A 147 4.17 -8.74 -21.54
CA VAL A 147 2.84 -8.89 -22.13
C VAL A 147 1.81 -8.31 -21.17
N VAL A 148 0.90 -7.51 -21.70
CA VAL A 148 -0.22 -6.91 -20.97
C VAL A 148 -1.51 -7.29 -21.68
N HIS A 149 -2.44 -7.91 -20.96
CA HIS A 149 -3.77 -8.23 -21.48
C HIS A 149 -4.74 -7.12 -21.08
N LEU A 150 -5.22 -6.35 -22.07
CA LEU A 150 -6.15 -5.26 -21.85
C LEU A 150 -7.57 -5.69 -22.20
N THR A 151 -8.50 -5.47 -21.28
CA THR A 151 -9.93 -5.62 -21.49
C THR A 151 -10.62 -4.28 -21.27
N VAL A 152 -11.39 -3.83 -22.26
CA VAL A 152 -12.13 -2.58 -22.16
C VAL A 152 -13.55 -2.84 -21.68
N VAL A 153 -13.92 -2.19 -20.58
CA VAL A 153 -15.23 -2.27 -19.93
C VAL A 153 -15.98 -0.96 -20.03
N ALA A 154 -17.32 -1.02 -20.05
CA ALA A 154 -18.15 0.20 -20.10
C ALA A 154 -18.09 1.01 -18.78
N LYS A 155 -17.82 0.32 -17.65
CA LYS A 155 -17.78 0.92 -16.32
C LYS A 155 -16.65 0.27 -15.52
N ALA A 156 -15.91 1.08 -14.77
CA ALA A 156 -14.85 0.59 -13.88
C ALA A 156 -15.43 -0.35 -12.81
N ASN A 157 -14.83 -1.53 -12.68
CA ASN A 157 -15.10 -2.44 -11.59
C ASN A 157 -14.16 -2.13 -10.42
N ARG A 158 -14.67 -2.31 -9.20
CA ARG A 158 -13.85 -2.25 -7.99
C ARG A 158 -13.13 -3.60 -7.84
N GLY A 159 -11.83 -3.56 -7.52
CA GLY A 159 -11.06 -4.78 -7.29
C GLY A 159 -11.68 -5.65 -6.21
N THR A 160 -11.83 -6.95 -6.48
CA THR A 160 -12.46 -7.92 -5.56
C THR A 160 -11.78 -7.91 -4.19
N ALA A 161 -10.44 -7.82 -4.17
CA ALA A 161 -9.66 -7.72 -2.94
C ALA A 161 -10.03 -6.49 -2.10
N SER A 162 -10.30 -5.34 -2.72
CA SER A 162 -10.73 -4.12 -2.00
C SER A 162 -12.12 -4.29 -1.39
N ILE A 163 -13.03 -4.97 -2.07
CA ILE A 163 -14.39 -5.22 -1.55
C ILE A 163 -14.31 -6.21 -0.38
N VAL A 164 -13.55 -7.30 -0.55
CA VAL A 164 -13.40 -8.33 0.48
C VAL A 164 -12.70 -7.78 1.72
N SER A 165 -11.64 -6.99 1.57
CA SER A 165 -10.93 -6.41 2.72
C SER A 165 -11.79 -5.45 3.52
N GLU A 166 -12.61 -4.63 2.85
CA GLU A 166 -13.57 -3.73 3.49
C GLU A 166 -14.61 -4.51 4.31
N VAL A 167 -15.21 -5.57 3.73
CA VAL A 167 -16.19 -6.42 4.43
C VAL A 167 -15.54 -7.14 5.62
N MET A 168 -14.37 -7.75 5.43
CA MET A 168 -13.66 -8.47 6.49
C MET A 168 -13.24 -7.54 7.65
N MET A 169 -12.89 -6.29 7.36
CA MET A 169 -12.61 -5.29 8.37
C MET A 169 -13.85 -5.04 9.25
N TYR A 170 -15.01 -4.80 8.65
CA TYR A 170 -16.25 -4.58 9.41
C TYR A 170 -16.67 -5.79 10.25
N VAL A 171 -16.60 -7.00 9.68
CA VAL A 171 -16.90 -8.25 10.41
C VAL A 171 -15.99 -8.39 11.63
N SER A 172 -14.69 -8.13 11.47
CA SER A 172 -13.73 -8.21 12.58
C SER A 172 -14.01 -7.16 13.66
N ILE A 173 -14.32 -5.92 13.26
CA ILE A 173 -14.66 -4.83 14.21
C ILE A 173 -15.91 -5.19 15.01
N ILE A 174 -16.99 -5.61 14.34
CA ILE A 174 -18.26 -5.96 15.01
C ILE A 174 -18.05 -7.18 15.92
N GLY A 175 -17.33 -8.20 15.45
CA GLY A 175 -17.02 -9.38 16.25
C GLY A 175 -16.26 -9.06 17.53
N LEU A 176 -15.19 -8.25 17.44
CA LEU A 176 -14.42 -7.80 18.61
C LEU A 176 -15.26 -6.93 19.54
N GLN A 177 -16.11 -6.04 19.00
CA GLN A 177 -16.96 -5.19 19.82
C GLN A 177 -18.00 -5.99 20.61
N VAL A 178 -18.66 -6.96 19.96
CA VAL A 178 -19.63 -7.85 20.62
C VAL A 178 -18.93 -8.71 21.67
N TRP A 179 -17.75 -9.24 21.38
CA TRP A 179 -16.97 -10.03 22.34
C TRP A 179 -16.61 -9.20 23.58
N LEU A 180 -16.09 -7.98 23.41
CA LEU A 180 -15.80 -7.06 24.53
C LEU A 180 -17.05 -6.70 25.32
N LEU A 181 -18.20 -6.47 24.66
CA LEU A 181 -19.46 -6.20 25.36
C LEU A 181 -19.94 -7.40 26.18
N ILE A 182 -19.77 -8.62 25.67
CA ILE A 182 -20.10 -9.85 26.40
C ILE A 182 -19.23 -9.95 27.66
N GLU A 183 -17.92 -9.77 27.55
CA GLU A 183 -16.99 -9.79 28.69
C GLU A 183 -17.31 -8.67 29.70
N MET A 184 -17.63 -7.47 29.22
CA MET A 184 -18.03 -6.34 30.08
C MET A 184 -19.31 -6.65 30.86
N ILE A 185 -20.34 -7.18 30.21
CA ILE A 185 -21.61 -7.54 30.87
C ILE A 185 -21.40 -8.71 31.83
N TYR A 186 -20.62 -9.71 31.42
CA TYR A 186 -20.31 -10.87 32.25
C TYR A 186 -19.57 -10.44 33.53
N CYS A 187 -18.51 -9.65 33.40
CA CYS A 187 -17.77 -9.09 34.53
C CYS A 187 -18.65 -8.20 35.40
N TYR A 188 -19.45 -7.32 34.79
CA TYR A 188 -20.36 -6.44 35.52
C TYR A 188 -21.35 -7.22 36.39
N ARG A 189 -22.04 -8.22 35.81
CA ARG A 189 -22.99 -9.06 36.57
C ARG A 189 -22.31 -9.84 37.69
N LYS A 190 -21.11 -10.36 37.43
CA LYS A 190 -20.33 -11.09 38.42
C LYS A 190 -19.91 -10.21 39.60
N ILE A 191 -19.42 -9.00 39.33
CA ILE A 191 -19.01 -8.03 40.35
C ILE A 191 -20.23 -7.51 41.11
N ALA A 192 -21.33 -7.22 40.44
CA ALA A 192 -22.56 -6.77 41.09
C ALA A 192 -23.07 -7.81 42.11
N ALA A 193 -23.08 -9.09 41.76
CA ALA A 193 -23.45 -10.17 42.67
C ALA A 193 -22.51 -10.26 43.90
N ALA A 194 -21.19 -10.17 43.69
CA ALA A 194 -20.23 -10.16 44.80
C ALA A 194 -20.31 -8.87 45.65
N GLY A 195 -20.66 -7.74 45.04
CA GLY A 195 -20.82 -6.46 45.72
C GLY A 195 -22.05 -6.42 46.64
N GLU A 196 -23.16 -7.06 46.24
CA GLU A 196 -24.34 -7.22 47.11
C GLU A 196 -24.02 -8.06 48.36
N GLU A 197 -23.21 -9.11 48.20
CA GLU A 197 -22.75 -9.94 49.33
C GLU A 197 -21.85 -9.13 50.28
N ALA A 198 -20.88 -8.38 49.76
CA ALA A 198 -20.00 -7.53 50.56
C ALA A 198 -20.76 -6.40 51.28
N LEU A 199 -21.76 -5.79 50.64
CA LEU A 199 -22.61 -4.77 51.25
C LEU A 199 -23.46 -5.36 52.39
N ARG A 200 -23.95 -6.58 52.24
CA ARG A 200 -24.72 -7.28 53.27
C ARG A 200 -23.85 -7.68 54.47
N GLU A 201 -22.62 -8.10 54.23
CA GLU A 201 -21.64 -8.35 55.29
C GLU A 201 -21.26 -7.08 56.05
N ALA A 202 -21.04 -5.96 55.36
CA ALA A 202 -20.77 -4.67 55.97
C ALA A 202 -21.96 -4.18 56.83
N ALA A 203 -23.20 -4.28 56.33
CA ALA A 203 -24.40 -3.90 57.07
C ALA A 203 -24.64 -4.78 58.31
N ASN A 204 -24.39 -6.09 58.22
CA ASN A 204 -24.47 -7.01 59.36
C ASN A 204 -23.41 -6.69 60.43
N ALA A 205 -22.19 -6.35 60.03
CA ALA A 205 -21.12 -5.94 60.95
C ALA A 205 -21.47 -4.63 61.67
N GLU A 206 -22.05 -3.66 60.96
CA GLU A 206 -22.52 -2.39 61.54
C GLU A 206 -23.66 -2.61 62.54
N TYR A 207 -24.65 -3.46 62.21
CA TYR A 207 -25.76 -3.77 63.12
C TYR A 207 -25.28 -4.46 64.41
N LEU A 208 -24.31 -5.38 64.30
CA LEU A 208 -23.69 -6.03 65.46
C LEU A 208 -22.90 -5.03 66.33
N ALA A 209 -22.19 -4.08 65.72
CA ALA A 209 -21.47 -3.04 66.44
C ALA A 209 -22.43 -2.12 67.23
N ILE A 210 -23.54 -1.68 66.62
CA ILE A 210 -24.57 -0.88 67.28
C ILE A 210 -25.22 -1.65 68.43
N ALA A 211 -25.49 -2.95 68.23
CA ALA A 211 -26.05 -3.80 69.29
C ALA A 211 -25.10 -3.95 70.49
N SER A 212 -23.79 -4.09 70.26
CA SER A 212 -22.80 -4.13 71.35
C SER A 212 -22.71 -2.81 72.12
N GLU A 213 -22.74 -1.67 71.43
CA GLU A 213 -22.70 -0.35 72.07
C GLU A 213 -23.96 -0.09 72.92
N SER A 214 -25.13 -0.52 72.47
CA SER A 214 -26.37 -0.44 73.27
C SER A 214 -26.35 -1.34 74.51
N LYS A 215 -25.63 -2.47 74.47
CA LYS A 215 -25.55 -3.44 75.56
C LYS A 215 -24.63 -2.96 76.69
N ASP A 216 -23.57 -2.23 76.36
CA ASP A 216 -22.66 -1.65 77.34
C ASP A 216 -23.29 -0.47 78.10
N ASN A 217 -24.17 0.32 77.45
CA ASN A 217 -24.92 1.40 78.12
C ASN A 217 -26.06 0.91 79.05
N CYS A 218 -26.47 -0.36 78.96
CA CYS A 218 -27.47 -0.94 79.87
C CYS A 218 -26.85 -1.72 81.06
N ALA A 219 -25.53 -1.88 81.13
CA ALA A 219 -24.86 -2.63 82.19
C ALA A 219 -24.26 -1.76 83.32
N GLY A 220 -24.45 -0.44 83.27
CA GLY A 220 -23.77 0.52 84.16
C GLY A 220 -24.66 1.53 84.87
N VAL A 221 -25.80 1.12 85.44
CA VAL A 221 -26.45 1.91 86.51
C VAL A 221 -26.10 1.25 87.84
N GLN A 222 -25.00 1.71 88.46
CA GLN A 222 -24.83 1.56 89.91
C GLN A 222 -25.66 2.64 90.59
N VAL A 223 -26.76 2.25 91.25
CA VAL A 223 -27.41 3.08 92.27
C VAL A 223 -26.62 2.89 93.55
N GLY A 224 -25.86 3.92 93.94
CA GLY A 224 -25.38 4.08 95.30
C GLY A 224 -26.40 4.89 96.09
N GLU A 225 -27.06 4.24 97.05
CA GLU A 225 -27.13 4.60 98.48
C GLU A 225 -27.83 3.47 99.24
#